data_AF-W9SWF3-F1
#
_entry.id   AF-W9SWF3-F1
#
_cell.length_a   1.000
_cell.length_b   1.000
_cell.length_c   1.000
_cell.angle_alpha   90.00
_cell.angle_beta   90.00
_cell.angle_gamma   90.00
#
_symmetry.space_group_name_H-M   'P 1'
#
loop_
_entity.id
_entity.type
_entity.pdbx_description
1 polymer ?
#
loop_
_entity_poly.entity_id
_entity_poly.type
_entity_poly.pdbx_seq_one_letter_code
_entity_poly.pdbx_strand_id
1 'polypeptide(L)'
;MIGLCLGLAGVVWAQLPAPAFTLAWNHTIEKIRWEEDYRVTPDGLLLGEARVKGSGAGMEIPDDAELRDGAWHYQRQMPPLPLLRLGRTPEAGDYQLCFDQRCHAMSEWLGPPQADRPALEAWGCTLDEGSSAGG
;
A
#
# COMPACT_ATOMS: atom_id res chain seq x y z
N MET A 1 16.80 -5.30 -10.88
CA MET A 1 16.04 -4.04 -10.66
C MET A 1 15.33 -4.15 -9.31
N ILE A 2 15.20 -3.08 -8.53
CA ILE A 2 14.40 -3.13 -7.28
C ILE A 2 12.92 -2.96 -7.61
N GLY A 3 12.07 -3.73 -6.94
CA GLY A 3 10.62 -3.68 -7.09
C GLY A 3 9.91 -4.07 -5.81
N LEU A 4 8.60 -4.25 -5.92
CA LEU A 4 7.73 -4.53 -4.77
C LEU A 4 7.44 -6.02 -4.68
N CYS A 5 7.76 -6.62 -3.54
CA CYS A 5 7.29 -7.96 -3.19
C CYS A 5 6.03 -7.87 -2.35
N LEU A 6 5.07 -8.76 -2.66
CA LEU A 6 3.85 -8.95 -1.91
C LEU A 6 3.84 -10.35 -1.30
N GLY A 7 3.36 -10.45 -0.06
CA GLY A 7 3.36 -11.70 0.66
C GLY A 7 2.31 -11.82 1.75
N LEU A 8 2.21 -13.04 2.26
CA LEU A 8 1.33 -13.42 3.34
C LEU A 8 2.09 -14.35 4.28
N ALA A 9 2.21 -13.97 5.55
CA ALA A 9 2.94 -14.73 6.58
C ALA A 9 4.40 -15.02 6.21
N GLY A 10 5.11 -14.02 5.69
CA GLY A 10 6.54 -14.10 5.34
C GLY A 10 6.86 -14.85 4.04
N VAL A 11 5.86 -15.37 3.33
CA VAL A 11 6.04 -16.04 2.04
C VAL A 11 5.83 -15.02 0.91
N VAL A 12 6.71 -15.03 -0.09
CA VAL A 12 6.55 -14.23 -1.33
C VAL A 12 5.46 -14.87 -2.20
N TRP A 13 4.48 -14.09 -2.62
CA TRP A 13 3.42 -14.50 -3.53
C TRP A 13 3.53 -13.82 -4.89
N ALA A 14 3.98 -12.56 -4.92
CA ALA A 14 4.22 -11.83 -6.16
C ALA A 14 5.42 -10.90 -6.05
N GLN A 15 6.07 -10.67 -7.20
CA GLN A 15 7.13 -9.69 -7.39
C GLN A 15 6.69 -8.74 -8.52
N LEU A 16 6.67 -7.44 -8.26
CA LEU A 16 6.11 -6.44 -9.18
C LEU A 16 7.19 -5.42 -9.57
N PRO A 17 7.30 -5.06 -10.87
CA PRO A 17 8.20 -4.02 -11.34
C PRO A 17 7.70 -2.60 -11.02
N ALA A 18 7.29 -2.36 -9.78
CA ALA A 18 6.76 -1.11 -9.28
C ALA A 18 7.79 -0.41 -8.37
N PRO A 19 8.69 0.44 -8.90
CA PRO A 19 9.64 1.20 -8.09
C PRO A 19 8.98 2.33 -7.29
N ALA A 20 7.74 2.69 -7.64
CA ALA A 20 6.87 3.57 -6.88
C ALA A 20 5.42 3.14 -7.08
N PHE A 21 4.58 3.36 -6.07
CA PHE A 21 3.17 3.01 -6.12
C PHE A 21 2.36 3.88 -5.16
N THR A 22 1.07 4.02 -5.45
CA THR A 22 0.08 4.53 -4.50
C THR A 22 -0.66 3.34 -3.91
N LEU A 23 -0.62 3.21 -2.59
CA LEU A 23 -1.48 2.30 -1.85
C LEU A 23 -2.79 3.03 -1.57
N ALA A 24 -3.92 2.40 -1.87
CA ALA A 24 -5.22 3.00 -1.62
C ALA A 24 -6.22 2.02 -1.02
N TRP A 25 -7.08 2.52 -0.14
CA TRP A 25 -8.13 1.75 0.49
C TRP A 25 -9.30 2.65 0.87
N ASN A 26 -10.45 2.04 1.17
CA ASN A 26 -11.56 2.77 1.76
C ASN A 26 -11.50 2.66 3.28
N HIS A 27 -11.53 3.80 3.98
CA HIS A 27 -11.61 3.81 5.43
C HIS A 27 -12.89 3.08 5.88
N THR A 28 -12.76 2.09 6.77
CA THR A 28 -13.82 1.13 7.04
C THR A 28 -15.03 1.77 7.73
N ILE A 29 -14.83 2.86 8.45
CA ILE A 29 -15.89 3.62 9.14
C ILE A 29 -16.47 4.67 8.20
N GLU A 30 -15.63 5.55 7.67
CA GLU A 30 -16.09 6.70 6.89
C GLU A 30 -16.44 6.35 5.44
N LYS A 31 -16.06 5.17 4.96
CA LYS A 31 -16.30 4.67 3.60
C LYS A 31 -15.78 5.60 2.51
N ILE A 32 -14.69 6.30 2.79
CA ILE A 32 -14.00 7.22 1.88
C ILE A 32 -12.61 6.71 1.56
N ARG A 33 -12.15 7.03 0.35
CA ARG A 33 -10.85 6.59 -0.15
C ARG A 33 -9.71 7.37 0.49
N TRP A 34 -8.75 6.65 1.03
CA TRP A 34 -7.47 7.13 1.52
C TRP A 34 -6.35 6.59 0.65
N GLU A 35 -5.27 7.35 0.53
CA GLU A 35 -4.13 7.01 -0.30
C GLU A 35 -2.81 7.39 0.36
N GLU A 36 -1.78 6.58 0.10
CA GLU A 36 -0.41 6.82 0.51
C GLU A 36 0.53 6.49 -0.65
N ASP A 37 1.45 7.40 -0.94
CA ASP A 37 2.46 7.22 -1.98
C ASP A 37 3.75 6.67 -1.41
N TYR A 38 4.24 5.59 -2.01
CA TYR A 38 5.47 4.95 -1.62
C TYR A 38 6.48 4.94 -2.78
N ARG A 39 7.74 5.12 -2.41
CA ARG A 39 8.88 4.77 -3.27
C ARG A 39 9.58 3.54 -2.71
N VAL A 40 9.95 2.62 -3.58
CA VAL A 40 10.74 1.44 -3.22
C VAL A 40 12.22 1.80 -3.36
N THR A 41 12.97 1.73 -2.27
CA THR A 41 14.40 2.00 -2.23
C THR A 41 15.17 0.81 -1.68
N PRO A 42 16.50 0.74 -1.85
CA PRO A 42 17.33 -0.30 -1.24
C PRO A 42 17.21 -0.37 0.29
N ASP A 43 16.86 0.75 0.93
CA ASP A 43 16.72 0.86 2.39
C ASP A 43 15.30 0.50 2.87
N GLY A 44 14.32 0.38 1.97
CA GLY A 44 12.94 0.03 2.29
C GLY A 44 11.90 0.85 1.52
N LEU A 45 10.65 0.78 1.98
CA LEU A 45 9.53 1.56 1.46
C LEU A 45 9.53 2.94 2.10
N LEU A 46 9.78 3.97 1.30
CA LEU A 46 9.76 5.36 1.73
C LEU A 46 8.37 5.95 1.49
N LEU A 47 7.65 6.24 2.57
CA LEU A 47 6.38 6.97 2.52
C LEU A 47 6.62 8.43 2.13
N GLY A 48 5.87 8.90 1.14
CA GLY A 48 5.86 10.28 0.66
C GLY A 48 4.61 11.03 1.12
N GLU A 49 3.74 11.34 0.18
CA GLU A 49 2.47 12.04 0.44
C GLU A 49 1.40 11.05 0.90
N ALA A 50 0.61 11.45 1.90
CA ALA A 50 -0.63 10.80 2.29
C ALA A 50 -1.81 11.74 1.98
N ARG A 51 -2.90 11.15 1.49
CA ARG A 51 -4.14 11.84 1.16
C ARG A 51 -5.29 11.20 1.91
N VAL A 52 -5.82 11.92 2.90
CA VAL A 52 -6.90 11.44 3.75
C VAL A 52 -8.09 12.40 3.68
N LYS A 53 -9.27 11.84 3.47
CA LYS A 53 -10.51 12.60 3.60
C LYS A 53 -11.03 12.40 5.02
N GLY A 54 -11.42 13.48 5.70
CA GLY A 54 -11.97 13.43 7.07
C GLY A 54 -10.93 13.47 8.19
N SER A 55 -11.39 13.83 9.40
CA SER A 55 -10.64 13.75 10.67
C SER A 55 -10.95 12.43 11.41
N GLY A 56 -11.33 11.39 10.66
CA GLY A 56 -11.96 10.17 11.16
C GLY A 56 -11.14 9.41 12.20
N ALA A 57 -11.85 8.68 13.06
CA ALA A 57 -11.30 7.97 14.20
C ALA A 57 -10.02 7.19 13.87
N GLY A 58 -8.93 7.49 14.60
CA GLY A 58 -7.70 6.71 14.58
C GLY A 58 -6.51 7.36 13.87
N MET A 59 -6.67 8.48 13.16
CA MET A 59 -5.55 9.26 12.63
C MET A 59 -5.74 10.76 12.88
N GLU A 60 -4.77 11.37 13.56
CA GLU A 60 -4.70 12.82 13.73
C GLU A 60 -4.14 13.45 12.45
N ILE A 61 -4.84 14.44 11.90
CA ILE A 61 -4.35 15.20 10.74
C ILE A 61 -3.21 16.09 11.26
N PRO A 62 -1.99 15.99 10.69
CA PRO A 62 -0.88 16.84 11.10
C PRO A 62 -1.15 18.34 10.91
N ASP A 63 -0.55 19.18 11.75
CA ASP A 63 -0.69 20.64 11.67
C ASP A 63 -0.21 21.24 10.34
N ASP A 64 0.72 20.55 9.66
CA ASP A 64 1.27 20.93 8.35
C ASP A 64 0.47 20.37 7.16
N ALA A 65 -0.67 19.72 7.41
CA ALA A 65 -1.53 19.21 6.36
C ALA A 65 -2.26 20.34 5.61
N GLU A 66 -2.30 20.22 4.28
CA GLU A 66 -2.99 21.16 3.42
C GLU A 66 -4.29 20.54 2.88
N LEU A 67 -5.41 21.24 3.05
CA LEU A 67 -6.69 20.82 2.46
C LEU A 67 -6.71 21.19 0.97
N ARG A 68 -6.68 20.17 0.10
CA ARG A 68 -6.74 20.30 -1.36
C ARG A 68 -7.80 19.34 -1.91
N ASP A 69 -8.68 19.82 -2.78
CA ASP A 69 -9.74 19.02 -3.43
C ASP A 69 -10.59 18.13 -2.46
N GLY A 70 -10.82 18.66 -1.25
CA GLY A 70 -11.58 17.97 -0.21
C GLY A 70 -10.86 16.80 0.47
N ALA A 71 -9.54 16.69 0.31
CA ALA A 71 -8.65 15.80 1.05
C ALA A 71 -7.56 16.60 1.77
N TRP A 72 -7.14 16.13 2.93
CA TRP A 72 -5.93 16.60 3.60
C TRP A 72 -4.73 15.90 2.99
N HIS A 73 -3.76 16.69 2.53
CA HIS A 73 -2.50 16.22 2.00
C HIS A 73 -1.38 16.60 2.97
N TYR A 74 -0.56 15.63 3.34
CA TYR A 74 0.62 15.88 4.15
C TYR A 74 1.74 14.92 3.79
N GLN A 75 2.97 15.29 4.11
CA GLN A 75 4.11 14.39 3.96
C GLN A 75 4.49 13.83 5.31
N ARG A 76 4.51 12.50 5.43
CA ARG A 76 4.91 11.87 6.68
C ARG A 76 6.42 11.62 6.65
N GLN A 77 7.16 12.37 7.46
CA GLN A 77 8.60 12.14 7.60
C GLN A 77 8.85 10.93 8.51
N MET A 78 9.05 9.77 7.90
CA MET A 78 9.42 8.54 8.60
C MET A 78 10.65 7.90 7.93
N PRO A 79 11.46 7.15 8.68
CA PRO A 79 12.48 6.30 8.09
C PRO A 79 11.88 5.31 7.08
N PRO A 80 12.66 4.85 6.09
CA PRO A 80 12.24 3.78 5.20
C PRO A 80 11.74 2.56 5.98
N LEU A 81 10.59 2.03 5.59
CA LEU A 81 9.99 0.86 6.21
C LEU A 81 10.57 -0.41 5.56
N PRO A 82 11.28 -1.28 6.31
CA PRO A 82 11.78 -2.52 5.73
C PRO A 82 10.65 -3.49 5.35
N LEU A 83 9.51 -3.40 6.05
CA LEU A 83 8.31 -4.19 5.82
C LEU A 83 7.08 -3.35 6.17
N LEU A 84 6.14 -3.27 5.24
CA LEU A 84 4.81 -2.72 5.47
C LEU A 84 3.83 -3.86 5.71
N ARG A 85 3.25 -3.94 6.90
CA ARG A 85 2.23 -4.93 7.26
C ARG A 85 0.87 -4.26 7.37
N LEU A 86 -0.09 -4.71 6.56
CA LEU A 86 -1.42 -4.10 6.45
C LEU A 86 -2.49 -5.10 6.90
N GLY A 87 -3.41 -4.64 7.73
CA GLY A 87 -4.57 -5.45 8.14
C GLY A 87 -5.57 -5.60 7.00
N ARG A 88 -5.90 -6.83 6.60
CA ARG A 88 -6.71 -7.15 5.43
C ARG A 88 -7.74 -8.23 5.76
N THR A 89 -8.75 -7.88 6.56
CA THR A 89 -9.87 -8.77 6.87
C THR A 89 -11.00 -8.61 5.83
N PRO A 90 -11.89 -9.61 5.66
CA PRO A 90 -13.02 -9.51 4.74
C PRO A 90 -13.91 -8.29 4.97
N GLU A 91 -14.10 -7.87 6.22
CA GLU A 91 -14.97 -6.75 6.61
C GLU A 91 -14.36 -5.39 6.26
N ALA A 92 -13.03 -5.30 6.27
CA ALA A 92 -12.29 -4.10 5.91
C ALA A 92 -12.24 -3.89 4.39
N GLY A 93 -12.45 -4.95 3.60
CA GLY A 93 -12.32 -4.94 2.16
C GLY A 93 -10.89 -5.19 1.70
N ASP A 94 -10.58 -4.75 0.47
CA ASP A 94 -9.27 -4.96 -0.15
C ASP A 94 -8.52 -3.64 -0.34
N TYR A 95 -7.20 -3.76 -0.43
CA TYR A 95 -6.32 -2.67 -0.85
C TYR A 95 -6.21 -2.65 -2.37
N GLN A 96 -6.00 -1.47 -2.92
CA GLN A 96 -5.61 -1.25 -4.30
C GLN A 96 -4.16 -0.80 -4.35
N LEU A 97 -3.42 -1.36 -5.29
CA LEU A 97 -2.08 -0.96 -5.63
C LEU A 97 -2.12 -0.25 -6.98
N CYS A 98 -1.78 1.03 -7.00
CA CYS A 98 -1.77 1.84 -8.22
C CYS A 98 -0.34 2.15 -8.66
N PHE A 99 0.03 1.73 -9.86
CA PHE A 99 1.31 1.99 -10.51
C PHE A 99 1.12 1.90 -12.03
N ASP A 100 2.05 2.46 -12.82
CA ASP A 100 1.94 2.48 -14.29
C ASP A 100 0.57 2.98 -14.82
N GLN A 101 0.02 4.01 -14.15
CA GLN A 101 -1.28 4.62 -14.46
C GLN A 101 -2.50 3.67 -14.34
N ARG A 102 -2.34 2.52 -13.67
CA ARG A 102 -3.41 1.55 -13.42
C ARG A 102 -3.51 1.24 -11.94
N CYS A 103 -4.72 0.92 -11.49
CA CYS A 103 -4.98 0.43 -10.14
C CYS A 103 -5.43 -1.02 -10.21
N HIS A 104 -4.81 -1.85 -9.38
CA HIS A 104 -5.04 -3.29 -9.29
C HIS A 104 -5.48 -3.64 -7.87
N ALA A 105 -6.43 -4.56 -7.74
CA ALA A 105 -6.77 -5.07 -6.42
C ALA A 105 -5.65 -6.00 -5.93
N MET A 106 -5.28 -5.93 -4.65
CA MET A 106 -4.27 -6.84 -4.09
C MET A 106 -4.68 -8.32 -4.24
N SER A 107 -5.98 -8.59 -4.35
CA SER A 107 -6.53 -9.92 -4.62
C SER A 107 -6.14 -10.51 -5.97
N GLU A 108 -5.71 -9.71 -6.95
CA GLU A 108 -5.16 -10.21 -8.21
C GLU A 108 -3.93 -11.10 -7.98
N TRP A 109 -3.16 -10.83 -6.93
CA TRP A 109 -1.94 -11.58 -6.60
C TRP A 109 -2.08 -12.45 -5.35
N LEU A 110 -2.80 -11.97 -4.34
CA LEU A 110 -2.87 -12.60 -3.01
C LEU A 110 -4.15 -13.40 -2.78
N GLY A 111 -5.07 -13.42 -3.77
CA GLY A 111 -6.43 -13.92 -3.58
C GLY A 111 -7.27 -13.00 -2.68
N PRO A 112 -8.55 -13.34 -2.44
CA PRO A 112 -9.45 -12.50 -1.64
C PRO A 112 -8.97 -12.36 -0.18
N PRO A 113 -9.35 -11.28 0.52
CA PRO A 113 -9.16 -11.17 1.98
C PRO A 113 -9.76 -12.36 2.72
N GLN A 114 -9.03 -12.87 3.72
CA GLN A 114 -9.41 -14.07 4.49
C GLN A 114 -9.21 -13.82 5.99
N ALA A 115 -10.16 -14.29 6.82
CA ALA A 115 -10.13 -14.03 8.26
C ALA A 115 -9.00 -14.76 9.00
N ASP A 116 -8.57 -15.92 8.50
CA ASP A 116 -7.46 -16.71 9.05
C ASP A 116 -6.07 -16.17 8.64
N ARG A 117 -6.03 -15.26 7.66
CA ARG A 117 -4.82 -14.56 7.19
C ARG A 117 -5.09 -13.05 7.13
N PRO A 118 -5.31 -12.40 8.29
CA PRO A 118 -5.85 -11.04 8.36
C PRO A 118 -4.81 -9.95 8.07
N ALA A 119 -3.63 -10.32 7.55
CA ALA A 119 -2.58 -9.35 7.24
C ALA A 119 -1.87 -9.70 5.94
N LEU A 120 -1.64 -8.69 5.11
CA LEU A 120 -0.68 -8.76 4.01
C LEU A 120 0.61 -8.02 4.37
N GLU A 121 1.66 -8.38 3.65
CA GLU A 121 3.00 -7.82 3.79
C GLU A 121 3.49 -7.32 2.44
N ALA A 122 4.12 -6.14 2.43
CA ALA A 122 4.75 -5.53 1.27
C ALA A 122 6.16 -5.04 1.64
N TRP A 123 7.15 -5.32 0.79
CA TRP A 123 8.53 -4.91 1.01
C TRP A 123 9.29 -4.72 -0.29
N GLY A 124 10.39 -3.96 -0.24
CA GLY A 124 11.30 -3.83 -1.37
C GLY A 124 12.11 -5.10 -1.59
N CYS A 125 12.21 -5.56 -2.83
CA CYS A 125 12.99 -6.74 -3.19
C CYS A 125 13.66 -6.59 -4.56
N THR A 126 14.71 -7.36 -4.79
CA THR A 126 15.31 -7.48 -6.13
C THR A 126 14.42 -8.38 -6.96
N LEU A 127 14.00 -7.87 -8.12
CA LEU A 127 13.22 -8.65 -9.08
C LEU A 127 14.14 -9.60 -9.82
N ASP A 128 13.73 -10.87 -9.87
CA ASP A 128 14.38 -11.85 -10.73
C ASP A 128 14.01 -11.58 -12.19
N GLU A 129 15.00 -11.49 -13.09
CA GLU A 129 14.80 -11.24 -14.53
C GLU A 129 14.01 -12.36 -15.25
N GLY A 130 13.59 -13.42 -14.54
CA GLY A 130 12.85 -14.57 -15.08
C GLY A 130 11.37 -14.66 -14.68
N SER A 131 10.85 -13.76 -13.83
CA SER A 131 9.43 -13.81 -13.42
C SER A 131 8.55 -13.02 -14.40
N SER A 132 8.55 -13.44 -15.66
CA SER A 132 7.46 -13.11 -16.57
C SER A 132 6.20 -13.80 -16.02
N ALA A 133 5.22 -13.01 -15.61
CA ALA A 133 3.89 -13.46 -15.22
C ALA A 133 3.39 -14.54 -16.20
N GLY A 134 3.17 -15.75 -15.67
CA GLY A 134 2.71 -16.87 -16.46
C GLY A 134 1.23 -16.75 -16.80
N GLY A 135 0.94 -16.89 -18.11
CA GLY A 135 -0.18 -17.66 -18.67
C GLY A 135 -1.59 -17.16 -18.44
#